data_AF-F4QH05-F1
#
_entry.id   AF-F4QH05-F1
#
_cell.length_a   1.000
_cell.length_b   1.000
_cell.length_c   1.000
_cell.angle_alpha   90.00
_cell.angle_beta   90.00
_cell.angle_gamma   90.00
#
_symmetry.space_group_name_H-M   'P 1'
#
loop_
_entity.id
_entity.type
_entity.pdbx_description
1 polymer ?
#
loop_
_entity_poly.entity_id
_entity_poly.type
_entity_poly.pdbx_seq_one_letter_code
_entity_poly.pdbx_strand_id
1 'polypeptide(L)'
;MSTQNAIRDHGPYDAITAMSVFCLWPATSGLENITEVYPFSTFESGLLGLFQHLKPGGVLLLQNAQYMVEDTTLADKLEPIDDIVSDSSGWIFKCAPNGDRLTTSQVDYDGRQWSFPDFFLANADRIKDTTHPIEFSVSHRWTPGPEIYGRNPDIALWRKIRE
;
A
#
# COMPACT_ATOMS: atom_id res chain seq x y z
N MET A 1 -11.05 -0.84 -19.37
CA MET A 1 -11.44 -0.91 -17.94
C MET A 1 -12.49 -2.00 -17.78
N SER A 2 -12.45 -2.75 -16.68
CA SER A 2 -13.53 -3.70 -16.34
C SER A 2 -14.79 -2.93 -15.92
N THR A 3 -15.97 -3.41 -16.29
CA THR A 3 -17.26 -2.81 -15.89
C THR A 3 -17.75 -3.39 -14.56
N GLN A 4 -18.57 -2.66 -13.80
CA GLN A 4 -19.21 -3.21 -12.59
C GLN A 4 -20.01 -4.48 -12.87
N ASN A 5 -20.70 -4.57 -14.02
CA ASN A 5 -21.41 -5.78 -14.42
C ASN A 5 -20.46 -6.99 -14.54
N ALA A 6 -19.33 -6.83 -15.23
CA ALA A 6 -18.35 -7.91 -15.36
C ALA A 6 -17.76 -8.35 -14.01
N ILE A 7 -17.52 -7.43 -13.08
CA ILE A 7 -17.02 -7.77 -11.73
C ILE A 7 -18.08 -8.56 -10.94
N ARG A 8 -19.34 -8.13 -11.03
CA ARG A 8 -20.47 -8.83 -10.38
C ARG A 8 -20.69 -10.22 -10.97
N ASP A 9 -20.70 -10.34 -12.29
CA ASP A 9 -21.09 -11.57 -12.99
C ASP A 9 -20.04 -12.69 -12.86
N HIS A 10 -18.81 -12.35 -12.46
CA HIS A 10 -17.72 -13.31 -12.24
C HIS A 10 -17.26 -13.41 -10.77
N GLY A 11 -17.80 -12.58 -9.89
CA GLY A 11 -17.59 -12.68 -8.44
C GLY A 11 -18.60 -13.59 -7.74
N PRO A 12 -18.49 -13.77 -6.42
CA PRO A 12 -17.41 -13.28 -5.57
C PRO A 12 -16.10 -14.05 -5.82
N TYR A 13 -14.97 -13.42 -5.53
CA TYR A 13 -13.62 -13.93 -5.79
C TYR A 13 -12.97 -14.52 -4.53
N ASP A 14 -12.16 -15.55 -4.71
CA ASP A 14 -11.31 -16.11 -3.64
C ASP A 14 -10.10 -15.22 -3.35
N ALA A 15 -9.64 -14.46 -4.35
CA ALA A 15 -8.57 -13.49 -4.20
C ALA A 15 -8.78 -12.28 -5.11
N ILE A 16 -8.40 -11.09 -4.63
CA ILE A 16 -8.35 -9.84 -5.39
C ILE A 16 -6.97 -9.22 -5.21
N THR A 17 -6.33 -8.80 -6.29
CA THR A 17 -5.05 -8.11 -6.25
C THR A 17 -5.19 -6.66 -6.74
N ALA A 18 -4.83 -5.72 -5.87
CA ALA A 18 -4.84 -4.29 -6.12
C ALA A 18 -3.41 -3.76 -6.04
N MET A 19 -2.64 -3.97 -7.11
CA MET A 19 -1.23 -3.57 -7.21
C MET A 19 -1.14 -2.16 -7.81
N SER A 20 -0.83 -1.17 -6.97
CA SER A 20 -0.77 0.26 -7.35
C SER A 20 -2.10 0.85 -7.86
N VAL A 21 -3.23 0.19 -7.60
CA VAL A 21 -4.57 0.68 -7.99
C VAL A 21 -4.97 1.91 -7.14
N PHE A 22 -4.58 1.91 -5.87
CA PHE A 22 -4.87 2.98 -4.90
C PHE A 22 -3.68 3.93 -4.71
N CYS A 23 -2.95 4.17 -5.80
CA CYS A 23 -1.74 4.99 -5.85
C CYS A 23 -1.91 6.08 -6.90
N LEU A 24 -1.78 7.36 -6.50
CA LEU A 24 -1.78 8.50 -7.42
C LEU A 24 -0.38 9.09 -7.67
N TRP A 25 0.66 8.27 -7.55
CA TRP A 25 2.01 8.68 -7.97
C TRP A 25 2.09 8.82 -9.50
N PRO A 26 2.77 9.85 -10.06
CA PRO A 26 3.59 10.87 -9.40
C PRO A 26 2.84 12.14 -8.98
N ALA A 27 1.52 12.24 -9.16
CA ALA A 27 0.76 13.46 -8.89
C ALA A 27 0.81 13.89 -7.40
N THR A 28 1.03 12.95 -6.49
CA THR A 28 1.18 13.21 -5.05
C THR A 28 2.63 13.37 -4.60
N SER A 29 3.59 13.35 -5.52
CA SER A 29 5.01 13.47 -5.18
C SER A 29 5.31 14.83 -4.55
N GLY A 30 5.99 14.81 -3.39
CA GLY A 30 6.36 16.04 -2.67
C GLY A 30 5.23 16.72 -1.89
N LEU A 31 3.99 16.19 -1.92
CA LEU A 31 2.87 16.76 -1.16
C LEU A 31 2.83 16.22 0.28
N GLU A 32 2.80 17.12 1.27
CA GLU A 32 2.62 16.75 2.69
C GLU A 32 1.16 16.40 3.03
N ASN A 33 0.21 16.92 2.26
CA ASN A 33 -1.21 16.55 2.33
C ASN A 33 -1.74 16.27 0.92
N ILE A 34 -2.43 15.15 0.73
CA ILE A 34 -2.90 14.71 -0.60
C ILE A 34 -4.41 14.91 -0.84
N THR A 35 -5.17 15.47 0.11
CA THR A 35 -6.65 15.47 0.07
C THR A 35 -7.24 16.14 -1.18
N GLU A 36 -6.60 17.20 -1.69
CA GLU A 36 -7.07 17.88 -2.90
C GLU A 36 -6.93 17.02 -4.18
N VAL A 37 -5.95 16.10 -4.19
CA VAL A 37 -5.60 15.29 -5.36
C VAL A 37 -6.19 13.89 -5.27
N TYR A 38 -6.17 13.30 -4.07
CA TYR A 38 -6.66 11.96 -3.80
C TYR A 38 -7.28 11.91 -2.39
N PRO A 39 -8.56 12.27 -2.23
CA PRO A 39 -9.18 12.28 -0.91
C PRO A 39 -9.45 10.85 -0.41
N PHE A 40 -9.39 10.67 0.92
CA PHE A 40 -9.60 9.37 1.58
C PHE A 40 -10.92 8.69 1.19
N SER A 41 -11.99 9.46 0.99
CA SER A 41 -13.30 8.93 0.56
C SER A 41 -13.23 8.18 -0.79
N THR A 42 -12.31 8.57 -1.67
CA THR A 42 -12.08 7.86 -2.95
C THR A 42 -11.43 6.51 -2.70
N PHE A 43 -10.42 6.46 -1.84
CA PHE A 43 -9.78 5.22 -1.41
C PHE A 43 -10.79 4.28 -0.75
N GLU A 44 -11.51 4.77 0.27
CA GLU A 44 -12.46 3.95 1.03
C GLU A 44 -13.59 3.40 0.13
N SER A 45 -14.16 4.24 -0.75
CA SER A 45 -15.21 3.79 -1.68
C SER A 45 -14.71 2.71 -2.64
N GLY A 46 -13.48 2.87 -3.16
CA GLY A 46 -12.89 1.88 -4.05
C GLY A 46 -12.57 0.57 -3.33
N LEU A 47 -12.03 0.65 -2.11
CA LEU A 47 -11.73 -0.52 -1.28
C LEU A 47 -13.01 -1.28 -0.90
N LEU A 48 -14.07 -0.57 -0.53
CA LEU A 48 -15.39 -1.14 -0.27
C LEU A 48 -15.94 -1.88 -1.50
N GLY A 49 -15.75 -1.32 -2.69
CA GLY A 49 -16.12 -1.98 -3.94
C GLY A 49 -15.40 -3.32 -4.12
N LEU A 50 -14.10 -3.40 -3.84
CA LEU A 50 -13.37 -4.67 -3.88
C LEU A 50 -13.87 -5.64 -2.80
N PHE A 51 -14.07 -5.16 -1.58
CA PHE A 51 -14.50 -5.96 -0.44
C PHE A 51 -15.87 -6.65 -0.66
N GLN A 52 -16.81 -5.95 -1.32
CA GLN A 52 -18.13 -6.51 -1.65
C GLN A 52 -18.06 -7.71 -2.59
N HIS A 53 -17.03 -7.77 -3.43
CA HIS A 53 -16.82 -8.87 -4.36
C HIS A 53 -15.83 -9.92 -3.84
N LEU A 54 -15.31 -9.78 -2.63
CA LEU A 54 -14.42 -10.76 -2.00
C LEU A 54 -15.25 -11.76 -1.17
N LYS A 55 -15.00 -13.06 -1.34
CA LYS A 55 -15.64 -14.10 -0.52
C LYS A 55 -15.20 -13.99 0.95
N PRO A 56 -16.04 -14.42 1.92
CA PRO A 56 -15.56 -14.72 3.27
C PRO A 56 -14.38 -15.70 3.22
N GLY A 57 -13.31 -15.40 3.96
CA GLY A 57 -12.03 -16.12 3.91
C GLY A 57 -11.14 -15.79 2.71
N GLY A 58 -11.63 -15.01 1.74
CA GLY A 58 -10.87 -14.56 0.59
C GLY A 58 -9.77 -13.57 0.95
N VAL A 59 -8.78 -13.45 0.06
CA VAL A 59 -7.58 -12.64 0.29
C VAL A 59 -7.57 -11.40 -0.61
N LEU A 60 -7.31 -10.24 -0.01
CA LEU A 60 -7.03 -9.00 -0.70
C LEU A 60 -5.52 -8.70 -0.60
N LEU A 61 -4.86 -8.57 -1.74
CA LEU A 61 -3.53 -7.97 -1.83
C LEU A 61 -3.67 -6.48 -2.15
N LEU A 62 -3.15 -5.62 -1.29
CA LEU A 62 -3.14 -4.18 -1.43
C LEU A 62 -1.70 -3.68 -1.44
N GLN A 63 -1.15 -3.41 -2.62
CA GLN A 63 0.22 -2.93 -2.79
C GLN A 63 0.23 -1.48 -3.27
N ASN A 64 1.17 -0.70 -2.76
CA ASN A 64 1.40 0.71 -3.06
C ASN A 64 0.19 1.63 -2.76
N ALA A 65 -0.72 1.23 -1.87
CA ALA A 65 -1.82 2.11 -1.46
C ALA A 65 -1.33 3.27 -0.60
N GLN A 66 -1.88 4.47 -0.81
CA GLN A 66 -1.52 5.69 -0.07
C GLN A 66 -2.23 5.83 1.29
N TYR A 67 -3.26 5.04 1.55
CA TYR A 67 -4.01 5.05 2.80
C TYR A 67 -3.98 3.66 3.43
N MET A 68 -4.25 3.60 4.74
CA MET A 68 -4.25 2.36 5.52
C MET A 68 -5.66 1.77 5.63
N VAL A 69 -5.74 0.44 5.64
CA VAL A 69 -7.03 -0.28 5.76
C VAL A 69 -7.65 -0.05 7.13
N GLU A 70 -6.80 0.06 8.15
CA GLU A 70 -7.15 0.27 9.55
C GLU A 70 -7.90 1.59 9.80
N ASP A 71 -7.80 2.56 8.89
CA ASP A 71 -8.55 3.82 8.99
C ASP A 71 -9.95 3.74 8.34
N THR A 72 -10.24 2.65 7.62
CA THR A 72 -11.51 2.50 6.90
C THR A 72 -12.57 1.84 7.76
N THR A 73 -13.83 1.95 7.33
CA THR A 73 -14.95 1.16 7.86
C THR A 73 -14.81 -0.36 7.73
N LEU A 74 -13.75 -0.86 7.08
CA LEU A 74 -13.44 -2.28 6.93
C LEU A 74 -12.41 -2.80 7.94
N ALA A 75 -11.88 -1.94 8.81
CA ALA A 75 -10.80 -2.29 9.74
C ALA A 75 -11.11 -3.50 10.63
N ASP A 76 -12.38 -3.73 10.99
CA ASP A 76 -12.82 -4.87 11.82
C ASP A 76 -13.33 -6.06 11.00
N LYS A 77 -13.29 -5.95 9.67
CA LYS A 77 -13.74 -6.97 8.70
C LYS A 77 -12.60 -7.61 7.93
N LEU A 78 -11.42 -6.99 7.97
CA LEU A 78 -10.19 -7.46 7.35
C LEU A 78 -9.15 -7.73 8.44
N GLU A 79 -8.60 -8.93 8.41
CA GLU A 79 -7.52 -9.35 9.30
C GLU A 79 -6.20 -9.32 8.52
N PRO A 80 -5.12 -8.72 9.07
CA PRO A 80 -3.84 -8.73 8.39
C PRO A 80 -3.25 -10.14 8.35
N ILE A 81 -2.63 -10.51 7.23
CA ILE A 81 -1.94 -11.79 7.07
C ILE A 81 -0.43 -11.53 7.21
N ASP A 82 0.03 -11.49 8.46
CA ASP A 82 1.38 -11.06 8.83
C ASP A 82 2.40 -12.21 8.89
N ASP A 83 1.92 -13.45 8.82
CA ASP A 83 2.69 -14.63 9.25
C ASP A 83 3.69 -15.16 8.20
N ILE A 84 3.68 -14.65 6.96
CA ILE A 84 4.30 -15.37 5.84
C ILE A 84 5.24 -14.51 4.98
N VAL A 85 5.13 -13.18 5.00
CA VAL A 85 5.81 -12.37 3.99
C VAL A 85 6.48 -11.14 4.59
N SER A 86 7.81 -11.08 4.51
CA SER A 86 8.63 -9.89 4.76
C SER A 86 8.45 -8.81 3.68
N ASP A 87 7.42 -8.92 2.83
CA ASP A 87 7.22 -8.03 1.70
C ASP A 87 6.49 -6.80 2.19
N SER A 88 7.17 -5.66 2.05
CA SER A 88 6.60 -4.35 2.26
C SER A 88 5.32 -4.17 1.43
N SER A 89 4.36 -3.43 1.98
CA SER A 89 3.19 -2.94 1.23
C SER A 89 3.57 -2.05 0.04
N GLY A 90 4.86 -1.77 -0.15
CA GLY A 90 5.43 -1.14 -1.33
C GLY A 90 6.30 0.05 -0.96
N TRP A 91 6.54 0.94 -1.90
CA TRP A 91 7.42 2.10 -1.71
C TRP A 91 6.65 3.43 -1.59
N ILE A 92 5.32 3.34 -1.50
CA ILE A 92 4.46 4.50 -1.45
C ILE A 92 4.17 4.88 0.00
N PHE A 93 4.49 6.13 0.34
CA PHE A 93 4.16 6.70 1.64
C PHE A 93 2.68 6.54 1.99
N LYS A 94 2.40 6.44 3.29
CA LYS A 94 1.05 6.35 3.85
C LYS A 94 0.58 7.71 4.32
N CYS A 95 -0.73 7.91 4.29
CA CYS A 95 -1.44 9.11 4.72
C CYS A 95 -2.54 8.74 5.72
N ALA A 96 -2.86 9.68 6.61
CA ALA A 96 -4.04 9.66 7.46
C ALA A 96 -5.29 10.03 6.65
N PRO A 97 -6.52 9.76 7.14
CA PRO A 97 -7.76 10.10 6.43
C PRO A 97 -7.93 11.57 6.05
N ASN A 98 -7.30 12.48 6.79
CA ASN A 98 -7.29 13.92 6.49
C ASN A 98 -6.30 14.29 5.36
N GLY A 99 -5.58 13.31 4.82
CA GLY A 99 -4.58 13.44 3.75
C GLY A 99 -3.16 13.67 4.21
N ASP A 100 -2.93 13.93 5.51
CA ASP A 100 -1.59 14.21 6.02
C ASP A 100 -0.69 12.99 5.89
N ARG A 101 0.53 13.19 5.41
CA ARG A 101 1.54 12.15 5.29
C ARG A 101 1.94 11.64 6.68
N LEU A 102 1.94 10.31 6.82
CA LEU A 102 2.28 9.59 8.05
C LEU A 102 3.62 8.84 7.94
N THR A 103 4.04 8.48 6.73
CA THR A 103 5.30 7.75 6.54
C THR A 103 6.12 8.34 5.40
N THR A 104 7.40 7.96 5.37
CA THR A 104 8.29 8.09 4.22
C THR A 104 8.86 6.72 3.91
N SER A 105 9.26 6.46 2.67
CA SER A 105 9.88 5.18 2.31
C SER A 105 11.40 5.31 2.31
N GLN A 106 12.07 4.30 2.84
CA GLN A 106 13.53 4.19 2.91
C GLN A 106 13.97 2.93 2.19
N VAL A 107 15.16 2.97 1.61
CA VAL A 107 15.81 1.79 1.03
C VAL A 107 16.87 1.31 1.99
N ASP A 108 16.75 0.06 2.44
CA ASP A 108 17.78 -0.62 3.20
C ASP A 108 18.67 -1.40 2.21
N TYR A 109 19.93 -0.99 2.11
CA TYR A 109 20.92 -1.57 1.20
C TYR A 109 22.32 -1.53 1.79
N ASP A 110 23.01 -2.68 1.78
CA ASP A 110 24.38 -2.85 2.29
C ASP A 110 24.55 -2.33 3.74
N GLY A 111 23.58 -2.66 4.59
CA GLY A 111 23.55 -2.24 6.00
C GLY A 111 23.34 -0.73 6.20
N ARG A 112 22.95 0.01 5.17
CA ARG A 112 22.69 1.45 5.22
C ARG A 112 21.26 1.78 4.81
N GLN A 113 20.72 2.82 5.43
CA GLN A 113 19.45 3.42 5.05
C GLN A 113 19.67 4.57 4.06
N TRP A 114 18.91 4.54 2.98
CA TRP A 114 18.97 5.54 1.92
C TRP A 114 17.61 6.18 1.72
N SER A 115 17.61 7.46 1.31
CA SER A 115 16.46 8.01 0.62
C SER A 115 16.35 7.35 -0.76
N PHE A 116 15.13 7.23 -1.30
CA PHE A 116 14.94 6.71 -2.66
C PHE A 116 15.80 7.46 -3.70
N PRO A 117 15.75 8.80 -3.79
CA PRO A 117 16.56 9.54 -4.76
C PRO A 117 18.07 9.26 -4.65
N ASP A 118 18.60 9.24 -3.42
CA ASP A 118 20.03 9.03 -3.20
C ASP A 118 20.46 7.61 -3.55
N PHE A 119 19.63 6.61 -3.23
CA PHE A 119 19.90 5.21 -3.56
C PHE A 119 20.02 5.01 -5.08
N PHE A 120 19.04 5.50 -5.84
CA PHE A 120 19.02 5.36 -7.29
C PHE A 120 20.13 6.16 -7.97
N LEU A 121 20.49 7.32 -7.42
CA LEU A 121 21.62 8.09 -7.92
C LEU A 121 22.95 7.37 -7.68
N ALA A 122 23.18 6.85 -6.47
CA ALA A 122 24.42 6.18 -6.09
C ALA A 122 24.61 4.82 -6.77
N ASN A 123 23.52 4.14 -7.16
CA ASN A 123 23.54 2.80 -7.74
C ASN A 123 23.05 2.75 -9.20
N ALA A 124 22.96 3.89 -9.89
CA ALA A 124 22.32 4.01 -11.20
C ALA A 124 22.84 2.99 -12.24
N ASP A 125 24.16 2.77 -12.30
CA ASP A 125 24.76 1.84 -13.27
C ASP A 125 24.46 0.38 -12.93
N ARG A 126 24.48 0.05 -11.64
CA ARG A 126 24.17 -1.31 -11.15
C ARG A 126 22.69 -1.64 -11.31
N ILE A 127 21.81 -0.66 -11.10
CA ILE A 127 20.35 -0.82 -11.26
C ILE A 127 19.99 -1.10 -12.74
N LYS A 128 20.77 -0.57 -13.68
CA LYS A 128 20.60 -0.85 -15.11
C LYS A 128 21.16 -2.22 -15.53
N ASP A 129 22.02 -2.83 -14.72
CA ASP A 129 22.53 -4.18 -14.98
C ASP A 129 21.48 -5.23 -14.59
N THR A 130 20.66 -5.62 -15.55
CA THR A 130 19.65 -6.66 -15.35
C THR A 130 20.24 -8.07 -15.19
N THR A 131 21.55 -8.25 -15.42
CA THR A 131 22.23 -9.55 -15.26
C THR A 131 22.67 -9.81 -13.83
N HIS A 132 22.85 -8.75 -13.03
CA HIS A 132 23.19 -8.82 -11.60
C HIS A 132 22.27 -7.88 -10.80
N PRO A 133 20.99 -8.26 -10.60
CA PRO A 133 20.04 -7.42 -9.89
C PRO A 133 20.54 -7.13 -8.48
N ILE A 134 20.39 -5.88 -8.06
CA ILE A 134 20.70 -5.48 -6.70
C ILE A 134 19.54 -5.90 -5.81
N GLU A 135 19.84 -6.69 -4.78
CA GLU A 135 18.89 -6.96 -3.71
C GLU A 135 18.90 -5.80 -2.70
N PHE A 136 17.75 -5.17 -2.50
CA PHE A 136 17.50 -4.15 -1.50
C PHE A 136 16.09 -4.35 -0.95
N SER A 137 15.85 -3.91 0.29
CA SER A 137 14.50 -3.89 0.86
C SER A 137 14.00 -2.46 0.98
N VAL A 138 12.69 -2.31 0.96
CA VAL A 138 12.01 -1.04 1.20
C VAL A 138 11.26 -1.15 2.50
N SER A 139 11.36 -0.12 3.33
CA SER A 139 10.64 -0.04 4.60
C SER A 139 10.00 1.34 4.75
N HIS A 140 8.91 1.40 5.50
CA HIS A 140 8.28 2.67 5.85
C HIS A 140 8.81 3.20 7.18
N ARG A 141 9.22 4.46 7.18
CA ARG A 141 9.56 5.21 8.38
C ARG A 141 8.42 6.15 8.74
N TRP A 142 7.88 6.03 9.93
CA TRP A 142 6.89 6.94 10.49
C TRP A 142 7.44 8.37 10.65
N THR A 143 6.63 9.36 10.31
CA THR A 143 6.87 10.75 10.70
C THR A 143 6.64 10.90 12.21
N PRO A 144 7.48 11.64 12.95
CA PRO A 144 7.29 11.81 14.39
C PRO A 144 5.90 12.39 14.73
N GLY A 145 5.15 11.70 15.60
CA GLY A 145 3.79 12.13 15.97
C GLY A 145 3.13 11.16 16.97
N PRO A 146 2.01 11.56 17.61
CA PRO A 146 1.36 10.78 18.65
C PRO A 146 0.60 9.52 18.16
N GLU A 147 0.39 9.35 16.86
CA GLU A 147 -0.54 8.35 16.28
C GLU A 147 0.09 7.06 15.75
N ILE A 148 1.19 6.61 16.36
CA ILE A 148 2.05 5.55 15.77
C ILE A 148 1.84 4.17 16.41
N TYR A 149 1.23 4.07 17.60
CA TYR A 149 1.23 2.80 18.35
C TYR A 149 0.29 1.74 17.77
N GLY A 150 0.85 0.61 17.33
CA GLY A 150 0.13 -0.60 16.94
C GLY A 150 -0.26 -0.71 15.46
N ARG A 151 0.16 0.25 14.62
CA ARG A 151 -0.12 0.25 13.17
C ARG A 151 1.06 -0.33 12.40
N ASN A 152 0.78 -1.10 11.35
CA ASN A 152 1.82 -1.65 10.48
C ASN A 152 1.63 -1.16 9.03
N PRO A 153 2.43 -0.18 8.57
CA PRO A 153 2.27 0.40 7.24
C PRO A 153 2.70 -0.58 6.14
N ASP A 154 3.34 -1.69 6.48
CA ASP A 154 3.87 -2.68 5.55
C ASP A 154 2.92 -3.85 5.29
N ILE A 155 1.71 -3.87 5.86
CA ILE A 155 0.72 -4.91 5.57
C ILE A 155 0.24 -4.81 4.13
N ALA A 156 0.57 -5.81 3.32
CA ALA A 156 0.09 -5.94 1.95
C ALA A 156 -1.12 -6.89 1.83
N LEU A 157 -1.22 -7.90 2.69
CA LEU A 157 -2.20 -8.99 2.57
C LEU A 157 -3.25 -8.93 3.68
N TRP A 158 -4.51 -9.02 3.28
CA TRP A 158 -5.66 -8.92 4.17
C TRP A 158 -6.64 -10.06 3.91
N ARG A 159 -7.09 -10.74 4.96
CA ARG A 159 -8.13 -11.79 4.89
C ARG A 159 -9.48 -11.20 5.27
N LYS A 160 -10.51 -11.45 4.46
CA LYS A 160 -11.89 -11.12 4.84
C LYS A 160 -12.40 -12.08 5.89
N ILE A 161 -12.75 -11.57 7.07
CA ILE A 161 -13.21 -12.38 8.21
C ILE A 161 -14.70 -12.21 8.51
N ARG A 162 -15.34 -11.15 8.00
CA ARG A 162 -16.76 -10.82 8.24
C ARG A 162 -17.42 -10.21 6.99
N GLU A 163 -18.75 -10.09 7.01
CA GLU A 163 -19.55 -9.37 5.98
C GLU A 163 -19.71 -7.89 6.31
#